data_AF-A0A2N4YNU7-F1
#
_entry.id   AF-A0A2N4YNU7-F1
#
_cell.length_a   1.000
_cell.length_b   1.000
_cell.length_c   1.000
_cell.angle_alpha   90.00
_cell.angle_beta   90.00
_cell.angle_gamma   90.00
#
_symmetry.space_group_name_H-M   'P 1'
#
loop_
_entity.id
_entity.type
_entity.pdbx_description
1 polymer ?
#
loop_
_entity_poly.entity_id
_entity_poly.type
_entity_poly.pdbx_seq_one_letter_code
_entity_poly.pdbx_strand_id
1 'polypeptide(L)'
;LWPCPAGEPCVTDVCAAVAQLRDARCDGVVAFGGGSVLDAAKAVALLVANPEQTLGEMTEHSELQPRLPLIAVPTTAGTGSETTNVTVIIDAVSGRKQVLAHASLMPDVAILDAALTEGVPPPVTAMTGIDALTHAVEAYSARHATPFTDILAMGAIAMIGEALPKAVGCGQD
;
A
#
# COMPACT_ATOMS: atom_id res chain seq x y z
N LEU A 1 6.33 17.84 3.34
CA LEU A 1 5.14 17.08 3.80
C LEU A 1 4.03 17.28 2.78
N TRP A 2 3.49 16.20 2.25
CA TRP A 2 2.36 16.21 1.35
C TRP A 2 1.19 15.47 2.02
N PRO A 3 0.04 16.12 2.25
CA PRO A 3 -1.10 15.46 2.86
C PRO A 3 -1.87 14.68 1.78
N CYS A 4 -1.80 13.35 1.86
CA CYS A 4 -2.64 12.49 1.02
C CYS A 4 -4.12 12.81 1.31
N PRO A 5 -4.96 13.01 0.28
CA PRO A 5 -6.37 13.27 0.48
C PRO A 5 -7.07 12.07 1.13
N ALA A 6 -8.20 12.35 1.79
CA ALA A 6 -9.02 11.31 2.38
C ALA A 6 -9.65 10.42 1.28
N GLY A 7 -9.61 9.11 1.48
CA GLY A 7 -10.13 8.13 0.51
C GLY A 7 -9.03 7.54 -0.37
N GLU A 8 -9.39 7.21 -1.61
CA GLU A 8 -8.44 6.66 -2.59
C GLU A 8 -7.71 7.79 -3.32
N PRO A 9 -6.37 7.74 -3.39
CA PRO A 9 -5.58 8.77 -4.08
C PRO A 9 -5.83 8.67 -5.57
N CYS A 10 -6.07 9.81 -6.22
CA CYS A 10 -6.25 9.86 -7.66
C CYS A 10 -5.00 10.32 -8.40
N VAL A 11 -5.00 10.17 -9.72
CA VAL A 11 -3.85 10.55 -10.57
C VAL A 11 -3.44 12.01 -10.36
N THR A 12 -4.39 12.93 -10.17
CA THR A 12 -4.06 14.35 -9.95
C THR A 12 -3.37 14.58 -8.60
N ASP A 13 -3.71 13.81 -7.58
CA ASP A 13 -3.09 13.89 -6.25
C ASP A 13 -1.63 13.45 -6.33
N VAL A 14 -1.38 12.33 -7.01
CA VAL A 14 -0.04 11.80 -7.27
C VAL A 14 0.80 12.80 -8.08
N CYS A 15 0.25 13.37 -9.16
CA CYS A 15 0.96 14.38 -9.96
C CYS A 15 1.33 15.63 -9.16
N ALA A 16 0.43 16.09 -8.27
CA ALA A 16 0.71 17.22 -7.38
C ALA A 16 1.84 16.89 -6.39
N ALA A 17 1.84 15.68 -5.83
CA ALA A 17 2.91 15.22 -4.95
C ALA A 17 4.25 15.09 -5.67
N VAL A 18 4.28 14.59 -6.91
CA VAL A 18 5.50 14.53 -7.74
C VAL A 18 6.07 15.93 -7.99
N ALA A 19 5.21 16.89 -8.34
CA ALA A 19 5.64 18.28 -8.54
C ALA A 19 6.26 18.87 -7.25
N GLN A 20 5.59 18.69 -6.11
CA GLN A 20 6.10 19.15 -4.81
C GLN A 20 7.44 18.48 -4.45
N LEU A 21 7.60 17.19 -4.72
CA LEU A 21 8.84 16.44 -4.48
C LEU A 21 10.01 17.02 -5.31
N ARG A 22 9.76 17.28 -6.60
CA ARG A 22 10.75 17.89 -7.52
C ARG A 22 11.15 19.30 -7.08
N ASP A 23 10.19 20.14 -6.74
CA ASP A 23 10.42 21.52 -6.32
C ASP A 23 11.24 21.58 -5.03
N ALA A 24 10.94 20.68 -4.09
CA ALA A 24 11.68 20.54 -2.84
C ALA A 24 13.04 19.84 -3.01
N ARG A 25 13.33 19.28 -4.20
CA ARG A 25 14.54 18.49 -4.51
C ARG A 25 14.77 17.36 -3.52
N CYS A 26 13.70 16.68 -3.10
CA CYS A 26 13.81 15.51 -2.24
C CYS A 26 14.49 14.36 -2.98
N ASP A 27 15.23 13.54 -2.25
CA ASP A 27 15.97 12.38 -2.74
C ASP A 27 15.33 11.04 -2.31
N GLY A 28 14.20 11.08 -1.62
CA GLY A 28 13.48 9.90 -1.15
C GLY A 28 12.06 10.22 -0.67
N VAL A 29 11.31 9.16 -0.36
CA VAL A 29 9.93 9.22 0.13
C VAL A 29 9.81 8.43 1.42
N VAL A 30 9.18 9.03 2.44
CA VAL A 30 8.72 8.33 3.64
C VAL A 30 7.20 8.38 3.65
N ALA A 31 6.58 7.21 3.52
CA ALA A 31 5.14 7.06 3.53
C ALA A 31 4.68 6.69 4.94
N PHE A 32 3.76 7.47 5.50
CA PHE A 32 3.23 7.26 6.84
C PHE A 32 1.70 7.31 6.79
N GLY A 33 1.04 6.17 6.92
CA GLY A 33 -0.42 6.09 6.83
C GLY A 33 -0.93 4.69 6.48
N GLY A 34 -2.21 4.59 6.10
CA GLY A 34 -2.80 3.35 5.59
C GLY A 34 -2.48 3.08 4.11
N GLY A 35 -3.09 2.05 3.54
CA GLY A 35 -2.84 1.59 2.17
C GLY A 35 -2.88 2.68 1.09
N SER A 36 -3.86 3.60 1.17
CA SER A 36 -3.95 4.75 0.25
C SER A 36 -2.68 5.60 0.22
N VAL A 37 -2.09 5.88 1.38
CA VAL A 37 -0.86 6.69 1.48
C VAL A 37 0.32 5.92 0.92
N LEU A 38 0.40 4.62 1.21
CA LEU A 38 1.48 3.76 0.73
C LEU A 38 1.46 3.63 -0.79
N ASP A 39 0.29 3.39 -1.38
CA ASP A 39 0.13 3.30 -2.84
C ASP A 39 0.46 4.64 -3.52
N ALA A 40 -0.05 5.76 -3.00
CA ALA A 40 0.33 7.09 -3.50
C ALA A 40 1.85 7.30 -3.45
N ALA A 41 2.50 6.93 -2.34
CA ALA A 41 3.94 7.09 -2.18
C ALA A 41 4.75 6.24 -3.16
N LYS A 42 4.34 4.99 -3.42
CA LYS A 42 4.95 4.14 -4.45
C LYS A 42 4.86 4.77 -5.83
N ALA A 43 3.66 5.25 -6.19
CA ALA A 43 3.42 5.93 -7.45
C ALA A 43 4.28 7.20 -7.60
N VAL A 44 4.35 8.03 -6.55
CA VAL A 44 5.15 9.26 -6.53
C VAL A 44 6.63 8.96 -6.70
N ALA A 45 7.17 8.00 -5.93
CA ALA A 45 8.59 7.62 -6.00
C ALA A 45 8.98 7.08 -7.38
N LEU A 46 8.06 6.38 -8.05
CA LEU A 46 8.29 5.82 -9.39
C LEU A 46 8.17 6.87 -10.49
N LEU A 47 7.11 7.68 -10.48
CA LEU A 47 6.83 8.68 -11.52
C LEU A 47 7.83 9.85 -11.48
N VAL A 48 8.35 10.20 -10.31
CA VAL A 48 9.36 11.26 -10.25
C VAL A 48 10.63 10.87 -11.02
N ALA A 49 11.03 9.60 -10.96
CA ALA A 49 12.17 9.04 -11.70
C ALA A 49 11.86 8.76 -13.19
N ASN A 50 10.58 8.67 -13.55
CA ASN A 50 10.11 8.36 -14.90
C ASN A 50 9.15 9.47 -15.42
N PRO A 51 9.65 10.71 -15.66
CA PRO A 51 8.82 11.88 -15.97
C PRO A 51 7.96 11.76 -17.23
N GLU A 52 8.39 10.96 -18.20
CA GLU A 52 7.76 10.85 -19.52
C GLU A 52 6.67 9.77 -19.59
N GLN A 53 6.39 9.09 -18.46
CA GLN A 53 5.44 7.98 -18.40
C GLN A 53 4.27 8.30 -17.47
N THR A 54 3.12 7.69 -17.76
CA THR A 54 1.95 7.72 -16.88
C THR A 54 1.64 6.32 -16.35
N LEU A 55 1.05 6.23 -15.15
CA LEU A 55 0.66 4.94 -14.56
C LEU A 55 -0.25 4.11 -15.47
N GLY A 56 -1.12 4.77 -16.25
CA GLY A 56 -2.04 4.11 -17.17
C GLY A 56 -1.38 3.48 -18.39
N GLU A 57 -0.15 3.89 -18.74
CA GLU A 57 0.62 3.34 -19.86
C GLU A 57 1.62 2.28 -19.41
N MET A 58 1.92 2.24 -18.11
CA MET A 58 2.88 1.32 -17.53
C MET A 58 2.29 -0.08 -17.38
N THR A 59 3.13 -1.08 -17.58
CA THR A 59 2.80 -2.50 -17.41
C THR A 59 3.88 -3.17 -16.57
N GLU A 60 3.64 -4.42 -16.18
CA GLU A 60 4.62 -5.24 -15.47
C GLU A 60 5.94 -5.47 -16.23
N HIS A 61 5.97 -5.20 -17.55
CA HIS A 61 7.13 -5.37 -18.43
C HIS A 61 7.74 -4.04 -18.90
N SER A 62 7.25 -2.90 -18.42
CA SER A 62 7.79 -1.60 -18.82
C SER A 62 9.26 -1.46 -18.39
N GLU A 63 10.11 -0.93 -19.27
CA GLU A 63 11.48 -0.57 -18.91
C GLU A 63 11.46 0.77 -18.16
N LEU A 64 11.70 0.70 -16.85
CA LEU A 64 11.59 1.84 -15.93
C LEU A 64 12.94 2.16 -15.31
N GLN A 65 13.22 3.44 -15.12
CA GLN A 65 14.28 3.87 -14.20
C GLN A 65 13.91 3.46 -12.77
N PRO A 66 14.90 3.09 -11.94
CA PRO A 66 14.68 2.84 -10.52
C PRO A 66 13.99 4.03 -9.86
N ARG A 67 12.96 3.76 -9.05
CA ARG A 67 12.28 4.79 -8.24
C ARG A 67 13.26 5.41 -7.23
N LEU A 68 12.87 6.53 -6.64
CA LEU A 68 13.54 7.03 -5.44
C LEU A 68 13.39 6.05 -4.25
N PRO A 69 14.34 6.04 -3.30
CA PRO A 69 14.22 5.34 -2.03
C PRO A 69 12.87 5.58 -1.35
N LEU A 70 12.25 4.51 -0.86
CA LEU A 70 10.93 4.51 -0.25
C LEU A 70 10.94 3.73 1.07
N ILE A 71 10.60 4.44 2.15
CA ILE A 71 10.32 3.85 3.47
C ILE A 71 8.81 3.85 3.68
N ALA A 72 8.24 2.69 3.98
CA ALA A 72 6.82 2.52 4.29
C ALA A 72 6.61 2.34 5.81
N VAL A 73 5.74 3.15 6.39
CA VAL A 73 5.36 3.11 7.80
C VAL A 73 3.82 2.97 7.88
N PRO A 74 3.29 1.74 7.84
CA PRO A 74 1.85 1.52 7.89
C PRO A 74 1.28 1.92 9.26
N THR A 75 0.11 2.57 9.23
CA THR A 75 -0.66 2.93 10.44
C THR A 75 -1.98 2.15 10.54
N THR A 76 -2.12 1.10 9.72
CA THR A 76 -3.28 0.20 9.70
C THR A 76 -2.79 -1.22 9.47
N ALA A 77 -3.38 -2.21 10.14
CA ALA A 77 -3.09 -3.63 9.91
C ALA A 77 -4.08 -4.22 8.90
N GLY A 78 -3.78 -4.12 7.60
CA GLY A 78 -4.71 -4.54 6.54
C GLY A 78 -4.05 -4.87 5.20
N THR A 79 -3.79 -3.83 4.41
CA THR A 79 -3.49 -4.00 2.97
C THR A 79 -2.19 -4.73 2.67
N GLY A 80 -1.24 -4.72 3.61
CA GLY A 80 0.10 -5.26 3.41
C GLY A 80 0.92 -4.53 2.34
N SER A 81 0.44 -3.35 1.88
CA SER A 81 1.05 -2.61 0.77
C SER A 81 2.53 -2.29 1.03
N GLU A 82 2.94 -2.12 2.28
CA GLU A 82 4.34 -1.96 2.68
C GLU A 82 5.27 -3.11 2.27
N THR A 83 4.72 -4.29 1.95
CA THR A 83 5.48 -5.49 1.53
C THR A 83 5.11 -6.01 0.13
N THR A 84 4.42 -5.20 -0.68
CA THR A 84 4.04 -5.58 -2.06
C THR A 84 4.62 -4.65 -3.11
N ASN A 85 4.77 -5.18 -4.32
CA ASN A 85 5.18 -4.45 -5.52
C ASN A 85 3.97 -3.95 -6.34
N VAL A 86 2.82 -3.74 -5.70
CA VAL A 86 1.57 -3.29 -6.34
C VAL A 86 1.21 -1.89 -5.84
N THR A 87 0.69 -1.06 -6.73
CA THR A 87 0.05 0.21 -6.39
C THR A 87 -1.31 0.33 -7.07
N VAL A 88 -2.28 0.90 -6.35
CA VAL A 88 -3.64 1.14 -6.85
C VAL A 88 -3.96 2.63 -6.77
N ILE A 89 -4.13 3.29 -7.92
CA ILE A 89 -4.46 4.72 -8.02
C ILE A 89 -5.76 4.87 -8.82
N ILE A 90 -6.70 5.70 -8.35
CA ILE A 90 -7.94 5.93 -9.09
C ILE A 90 -7.74 6.97 -10.20
N ASP A 91 -8.18 6.66 -11.41
CA ASP A 91 -8.39 7.66 -12.45
C ASP A 91 -9.78 8.27 -12.25
N ALA A 92 -9.83 9.47 -11.68
CA ALA A 92 -11.08 10.17 -11.40
C ALA A 92 -11.87 10.53 -12.67
N VAL A 93 -11.23 10.60 -13.85
CA VAL A 93 -11.91 10.92 -15.11
C VAL A 93 -12.66 9.70 -15.64
N SER A 94 -12.00 8.54 -15.66
CA SER A 94 -12.62 7.30 -16.15
C SER A 94 -13.37 6.50 -15.07
N GLY A 95 -13.15 6.83 -13.79
CA GLY A 95 -13.67 6.09 -12.64
C GLY A 95 -13.00 4.71 -12.44
N ARG A 96 -11.89 4.44 -13.14
CA ARG A 96 -11.21 3.15 -13.11
C ARG A 96 -10.05 3.16 -12.11
N LYS A 97 -9.89 2.06 -11.38
CA LYS A 97 -8.68 1.79 -10.59
C LYS A 97 -7.55 1.36 -11.53
N GLN A 98 -6.49 2.16 -11.60
CA GLN A 98 -5.25 1.79 -12.26
C GLN A 98 -4.42 0.96 -11.28
N VAL A 99 -4.18 -0.30 -11.66
CA VAL A 99 -3.38 -1.24 -10.87
C VAL A 99 -2.09 -1.48 -11.64
N LEU A 100 -0.95 -1.17 -11.01
CA LEU A 100 0.36 -1.48 -11.55
C LEU A 100 1.08 -2.42 -10.59
N ALA A 101 1.49 -3.57 -11.10
CA ALA A 101 2.40 -4.50 -10.43
C ALA A 101 3.75 -4.45 -11.13
N HIS A 102 4.79 -3.99 -10.45
CA HIS A 102 6.12 -3.83 -11.05
C HIS A 102 7.20 -3.91 -9.98
N ALA A 103 8.31 -4.60 -10.24
CA ALA A 103 9.39 -4.82 -9.26
C ALA A 103 9.89 -3.50 -8.60
N SER A 104 9.96 -2.43 -9.40
CA SER A 104 10.34 -1.08 -8.92
C SER A 104 9.35 -0.45 -7.93
N LEU A 105 8.21 -1.05 -7.60
CA LEU A 105 7.26 -0.53 -6.60
C LEU A 105 7.47 -1.07 -5.19
N MET A 106 8.28 -2.12 -5.03
CA MET A 106 8.54 -2.73 -3.71
C MET A 106 9.25 -1.73 -2.80
N PRO A 107 8.71 -1.33 -1.62
CA PRO A 107 9.41 -0.45 -0.69
C PRO A 107 10.78 -1.01 -0.26
N ASP A 108 11.73 -0.12 0.04
CA ASP A 108 13.08 -0.52 0.48
C ASP A 108 13.07 -0.98 1.94
N VAL A 109 12.25 -0.33 2.76
CA VAL A 109 12.10 -0.60 4.19
C VAL A 109 10.63 -0.49 4.58
N ALA A 110 10.14 -1.47 5.33
CA ALA A 110 8.86 -1.39 6.04
C ALA A 110 9.13 -1.31 7.55
N ILE A 111 8.60 -0.27 8.21
CA ILE A 111 8.69 -0.10 9.67
C ILE A 111 7.33 -0.41 10.28
N LEU A 112 7.22 -1.58 10.88
CA LEU A 112 6.00 -2.03 11.55
C LEU A 112 6.08 -1.69 13.04
N ASP A 113 5.24 -0.76 13.49
CA ASP A 113 5.08 -0.41 14.90
C ASP A 113 3.59 -0.52 15.28
N ALA A 114 3.27 -1.47 16.15
CA ALA A 114 1.90 -1.72 16.58
C ALA A 114 1.28 -0.49 17.27
N ALA A 115 2.09 0.35 17.94
CA ALA A 115 1.61 1.57 18.57
C ALA A 115 1.02 2.58 17.57
N LEU A 116 1.41 2.49 16.29
CA LEU A 116 0.85 3.33 15.22
C LEU A 116 -0.53 2.85 14.72
N THR A 117 -0.97 1.67 15.18
CA THR A 117 -2.29 1.11 14.91
C THR A 117 -3.25 1.28 16.08
N GLU A 118 -2.75 1.71 17.24
CA GLU A 118 -3.58 2.03 18.40
C GLU A 118 -4.49 3.23 18.11
N GLY A 119 -5.72 3.17 18.62
CA GLY A 119 -6.70 4.25 18.44
C GLY A 119 -7.29 4.39 17.04
N VAL A 120 -6.96 3.48 16.10
CA VAL A 120 -7.70 3.36 14.83
C VAL A 120 -9.18 3.08 15.14
N PRO A 121 -10.13 3.79 14.52
CA PRO A 121 -11.55 3.61 14.82
C PRO A 121 -12.02 2.16 14.61
N PRO A 122 -12.85 1.58 15.49
CA PRO A 122 -13.30 0.19 15.37
C PRO A 122 -13.85 -0.21 13.99
N PRO A 123 -14.63 0.64 13.27
CA PRO A 123 -15.06 0.30 11.92
C PRO A 123 -13.90 0.16 10.94
N VAL A 124 -12.86 1.00 11.06
CA VAL A 124 -11.66 0.95 10.21
C VAL A 124 -10.85 -0.29 10.54
N THR A 125 -10.61 -0.58 11.82
CA THR A 125 -9.93 -1.80 12.28
C THR A 125 -10.63 -3.05 11.76
N ALA A 126 -11.96 -3.10 11.82
CA ALA A 126 -12.74 -4.20 11.27
C ALA A 126 -12.55 -4.34 9.76
N MET A 127 -12.68 -3.24 9.00
CA MET A 127 -12.53 -3.27 7.54
C MET A 127 -11.13 -3.71 7.13
N THR A 128 -10.08 -3.17 7.74
CA THR A 128 -8.69 -3.51 7.40
C THR A 128 -8.33 -4.94 7.83
N GLY A 129 -8.84 -5.40 8.97
CA GLY A 129 -8.63 -6.79 9.40
C GLY A 129 -9.35 -7.80 8.51
N ILE A 130 -10.55 -7.48 8.02
CA ILE A 130 -11.27 -8.33 7.05
C ILE A 130 -10.58 -8.32 5.69
N ASP A 131 -10.01 -7.20 5.27
CA ASP A 131 -9.17 -7.10 4.06
C ASP A 131 -7.95 -8.05 4.17
N ALA A 132 -7.20 -7.99 5.27
CA ALA A 132 -6.08 -8.90 5.53
C ALA A 132 -6.51 -10.38 5.55
N LEU A 133 -7.66 -10.69 6.18
CA LEU A 133 -8.19 -12.04 6.20
C LEU A 133 -8.55 -12.52 4.78
N THR A 134 -9.14 -11.64 3.98
CA THR A 134 -9.50 -11.93 2.58
C THR A 134 -8.26 -12.25 1.78
N HIS A 135 -7.21 -11.44 1.88
CA HIS A 135 -5.92 -11.71 1.25
C HIS A 135 -5.34 -13.08 1.67
N ALA A 136 -5.41 -13.43 2.95
CA ALA A 136 -4.91 -14.72 3.42
C ALA A 136 -5.71 -15.91 2.85
N VAL A 137 -7.05 -15.80 2.80
CA VAL A 137 -7.92 -16.84 2.21
C VAL A 137 -7.71 -16.95 0.69
N GLU A 138 -7.58 -15.83 -0.01
CA GLU A 138 -7.30 -15.81 -1.45
C GLU A 138 -5.92 -16.39 -1.76
N ALA A 139 -4.90 -16.06 -0.96
CA ALA A 139 -3.56 -16.62 -1.11
C ALA A 139 -3.54 -18.14 -0.92
N TYR A 140 -4.27 -18.66 0.07
CA TYR A 140 -4.39 -20.10 0.32
C TYR A 140 -5.18 -20.83 -0.79
N SER A 141 -6.19 -20.17 -1.38
CA SER A 141 -7.01 -20.75 -2.45
C SER A 141 -6.49 -20.49 -3.86
N ALA A 142 -5.36 -19.79 -4.00
CA ALA A 142 -4.81 -19.38 -5.29
C ALA A 142 -4.36 -20.59 -6.13
N ARG A 143 -4.58 -20.51 -7.46
CA ARG A 143 -4.14 -21.55 -8.42
C ARG A 143 -2.62 -21.79 -8.41
N HIS A 144 -1.85 -20.80 -7.98
CA HIS A 144 -0.39 -20.83 -7.91
C HIS A 144 0.12 -20.80 -6.46
N ALA A 145 -0.71 -21.22 -5.51
CA ALA A 145 -0.28 -21.39 -4.13
C ALA A 145 0.89 -22.39 -4.03
N THR A 146 1.76 -22.13 -3.07
CA THR A 146 2.93 -22.95 -2.76
C THR A 146 2.88 -23.37 -1.30
N PRO A 147 3.58 -24.44 -0.89
CA PRO A 147 3.64 -24.82 0.52
C PRO A 147 4.12 -23.67 1.44
N PHE A 148 4.98 -22.78 0.92
CA PHE A 148 5.44 -21.62 1.68
C PHE A 148 4.33 -20.58 1.89
N THR A 149 3.60 -20.22 0.82
CA THR A 149 2.48 -19.28 0.94
C THR A 149 1.33 -19.87 1.74
N ASP A 150 1.11 -21.19 1.69
CA ASP A 150 0.05 -21.86 2.45
C ASP A 150 0.29 -21.77 3.95
N ILE A 151 1.53 -22.01 4.40
CA ILE A 151 1.90 -21.91 5.82
C ILE A 151 1.69 -20.48 6.32
N LEU A 152 2.10 -19.48 5.54
CA LEU A 152 1.92 -18.07 5.88
C LEU A 152 0.42 -17.69 5.91
N ALA A 153 -0.34 -18.10 4.91
CA ALA A 153 -1.77 -17.82 4.81
C ALA A 153 -2.57 -18.46 5.95
N MET A 154 -2.33 -19.74 6.27
CA MET A 154 -2.97 -20.40 7.40
C MET A 154 -2.61 -19.75 8.73
N GLY A 155 -1.34 -19.36 8.91
CA GLY A 155 -0.90 -18.60 10.08
C GLY A 155 -1.63 -17.27 10.21
N ALA A 156 -1.72 -16.51 9.13
CA ALA A 156 -2.44 -15.24 9.09
C ALA A 156 -3.94 -15.42 9.41
N ILE A 157 -4.61 -16.40 8.80
CA ILE A 157 -6.03 -16.71 9.08
C ILE A 157 -6.25 -16.99 10.57
N ALA A 158 -5.40 -17.82 11.19
CA ALA A 158 -5.52 -18.16 12.60
C ALA A 158 -5.30 -16.94 13.50
N MET A 159 -4.22 -16.18 13.27
CA MET A 159 -3.90 -14.98 14.06
C MET A 159 -4.98 -13.90 13.94
N ILE A 160 -5.45 -13.61 12.72
CA ILE A 160 -6.49 -12.60 12.47
C ILE A 160 -7.80 -13.05 13.10
N GLY A 161 -8.18 -14.33 12.96
CA GLY A 161 -9.42 -14.86 13.54
C GLY A 161 -9.46 -14.74 15.06
N GLU A 162 -8.32 -14.86 15.74
CA GLU A 162 -8.23 -14.67 17.19
C GLU A 162 -8.14 -13.19 17.60
N ALA A 163 -7.33 -12.39 16.89
CA ALA A 163 -7.00 -11.03 17.32
C ALA A 163 -8.05 -10.00 16.90
N LEU A 164 -8.66 -10.14 15.72
CA LEU A 164 -9.52 -9.11 15.15
C LEU A 164 -10.73 -8.75 16.03
N PRO A 165 -11.48 -9.71 16.62
CA PRO A 165 -12.57 -9.37 17.53
C PRO A 165 -12.11 -8.58 18.77
N LYS A 166 -10.90 -8.86 19.27
CA LYS A 166 -10.30 -8.16 20.41
C LYS A 166 -9.92 -6.74 20.01
N ALA A 167 -9.18 -6.58 18.92
CA ALA A 167 -8.74 -5.27 18.41
C ALA A 167 -9.91 -4.34 18.04
N VAL A 168 -11.01 -4.89 17.50
CA VAL A 168 -12.24 -4.12 17.24
C VAL A 168 -12.95 -3.73 18.54
N GLY A 169 -12.98 -4.62 19.53
CA GLY A 169 -13.60 -4.35 20.83
C GLY A 169 -12.77 -3.43 21.74
N CYS A 170 -11.45 -3.44 21.59
CA CYS A 170 -10.48 -2.70 22.40
C CYS A 170 -9.23 -2.35 21.55
N GLY A 171 -9.24 -1.22 20.85
CA GLY A 171 -8.14 -0.80 19.96
C GLY A 171 -6.88 -0.26 20.66
N GLN A 172 -6.64 -0.67 21.89
CA GLN A 172 -5.47 -0.32 22.73
C GLN A 172 -4.73 -1.59 23.23
N ASP A 173 -5.24 -2.77 22.88
CA ASP A 173 -4.68 -4.10 23.16
C ASP A 173 -4.07 -4.65 21.87
#